data_AF-A0A939X618-F1
#
_entry.id   AF-A0A939X618-F1
#
_cell.length_a   1.000
_cell.length_b   1.000
_cell.length_c   1.000
_cell.angle_alpha   90.00
_cell.angle_beta   90.00
_cell.angle_gamma   90.00
#
_symmetry.space_group_name_H-M   'P 1'
#
loop_
_entity.id
_entity.type
_entity.pdbx_description
1 polymer ?
#
loop_
_entity_poly.entity_id
_entity_poly.type
_entity_poly.pdbx_seq_one_letter_code
_entity_poly.pdbx_strand_id
1 'polypeptide(L)'
;MKISINKTLLIFVSALFCCPLLYGESYLGTKAPTEPKAVGDIVFNDGSATPYKSKLKLSDEQKKAAIAVIFYVGTDCSDYGSNRTLGVGLNYSPSKLPYCDMKASSRFDSINTIYDTKNGSLNLEKIGEWLIAHDKIDDTGDALKYPAFYFAKNYSEYVPYLEAFSEGWYLPSKEEMTKIYKKRKTINDVCKLCDLPVLKDVGFWTSTQSYNEKVVLDISANAFMLNPVDGYCSELGVDKNNFTYACAIRDFN
;
A
#
# COMPACT_ATOMS: atom_id res chain seq x y z
N MET A 1 65.05 46.40 45.74
CA MET A 1 64.59 45.04 46.12
C MET A 1 63.24 44.81 45.46
N LYS A 2 63.07 43.62 44.88
CA LYS A 2 62.11 43.21 43.83
C LYS A 2 60.67 43.77 43.92
N ILE A 3 60.25 44.36 42.80
CA ILE A 3 58.84 44.54 42.41
C ILE A 3 58.37 43.21 41.80
N SER A 4 57.26 42.67 42.30
CA SER A 4 56.58 41.49 41.75
C SER A 4 55.31 41.95 41.02
N ILE A 5 55.24 41.68 39.72
CA ILE A 5 54.03 41.85 38.90
C ILE A 5 53.50 40.45 38.60
N ASN A 6 52.29 40.18 39.06
CA ASN A 6 51.59 38.92 38.88
C ASN A 6 51.00 38.86 37.45
N LYS A 7 51.53 37.97 36.60
CA LYS A 7 51.05 37.77 35.23
C LYS A 7 49.84 36.83 35.26
N THR A 8 48.66 37.38 35.03
CA THR A 8 47.46 36.59 34.71
C THR A 8 47.53 36.18 33.24
N LEU A 9 47.62 34.87 33.02
CA LEU A 9 47.62 34.23 31.70
C LEU A 9 46.18 34.16 31.19
N LEU A 10 45.85 34.94 30.15
CA LEU A 10 44.57 34.88 29.46
C LEU A 10 44.67 33.79 28.37
N ILE A 11 43.98 32.67 28.55
CA ILE A 11 43.84 31.63 27.52
C ILE A 11 42.68 32.06 26.61
N PHE A 12 42.99 32.45 25.37
CA PHE A 12 42.00 32.60 24.30
C PHE A 12 41.61 31.20 23.80
N VAL A 13 40.46 30.69 24.24
CA VAL A 13 39.79 29.56 23.59
C VAL A 13 39.06 30.12 22.38
N SER A 14 39.66 29.99 21.19
CA SER A 14 38.97 30.19 19.93
C SER A 14 37.94 29.07 19.75
N ALA A 15 36.69 29.35 20.09
CA ALA A 15 35.56 28.52 19.71
C ALA A 15 35.45 28.56 18.18
N LEU A 16 35.98 27.54 17.50
CA LEU A 16 35.55 27.21 16.15
C LEU A 16 34.04 26.89 16.24
N PHE A 17 33.21 27.83 15.82
CA PHE A 17 31.86 27.50 15.38
C PHE A 17 31.99 26.59 14.17
N CYS A 18 31.98 25.28 14.42
CA CYS A 18 31.71 24.29 13.39
C CYS A 18 30.24 24.50 13.01
N CYS A 19 29.98 25.38 12.04
CA CYS A 19 28.72 25.46 11.36
C CYS A 19 28.53 24.07 10.72
N PRO A 20 27.54 23.25 11.14
CA PRO A 20 27.24 22.06 10.36
C PRO A 20 26.83 22.58 8.98
N LEU A 21 27.63 22.24 7.97
CA LEU A 21 27.15 22.25 6.59
C LEU A 21 25.82 21.50 6.63
N LEU A 22 24.71 22.23 6.51
CA LEU A 22 23.41 21.68 6.15
C LEU A 22 23.60 21.08 4.76
N TYR A 23 24.11 19.85 4.73
CA TYR A 23 24.11 19.00 3.56
C TYR A 23 22.62 18.79 3.27
N GLY A 24 22.06 19.61 2.37
CA GLY A 24 20.67 19.45 1.97
C GLY A 24 20.53 18.02 1.47
N GLU A 25 19.72 17.21 2.17
CA GLU A 25 19.44 15.86 1.71
C GLU A 25 18.91 15.96 0.29
N SER A 26 19.65 15.38 -0.66
CA SER A 26 19.21 15.31 -2.04
C SER A 26 18.21 14.18 -2.14
N TYR A 27 16.93 14.53 -2.22
CA TYR A 27 15.86 13.58 -2.49
C TYR A 27 15.32 13.78 -3.91
N LEU A 28 14.71 12.73 -4.47
CA LEU A 28 14.30 12.64 -5.87
C LEU A 28 13.10 13.53 -6.20
N GLY A 29 12.17 13.66 -5.25
CA GLY A 29 10.93 14.40 -5.40
C GLY A 29 11.08 15.90 -5.15
N THR A 30 9.99 16.64 -5.33
CA THR A 30 9.91 18.06 -4.96
C THR A 30 9.50 18.29 -3.50
N LYS A 31 8.90 17.28 -2.87
CA LYS A 31 8.49 17.26 -1.46
C LYS A 31 9.42 16.34 -0.69
N ALA A 32 9.93 16.80 0.44
CA ALA A 32 10.78 16.00 1.31
C ALA A 32 10.04 14.75 1.84
N PRO A 33 10.76 13.70 2.29
CA PRO A 33 10.15 12.53 2.90
C PRO A 33 9.20 12.85 4.07
N THR A 34 9.54 13.87 4.86
CA THR A 34 8.77 14.34 6.02
C THR A 34 7.58 15.23 5.69
N GLU A 35 7.47 15.72 4.44
CA GLU A 35 6.34 16.58 4.05
C GLU A 35 5.05 15.76 3.86
N PRO A 36 3.89 16.28 4.30
CA PRO A 36 2.60 15.63 4.06
C PRO A 36 2.34 15.38 2.57
N LYS A 37 1.89 14.17 2.27
CA LYS A 37 1.55 13.76 0.91
C LYS A 37 0.09 14.09 0.60
N ALA A 38 -0.22 14.32 -0.67
CA ALA A 38 -1.54 14.71 -1.16
C ALA A 38 -1.99 13.80 -2.32
N VAL A 39 -3.29 13.71 -2.53
CA VAL A 39 -3.86 12.93 -3.65
C VAL A 39 -3.25 13.38 -4.98
N GLY A 40 -2.71 12.41 -5.73
CA GLY A 40 -2.01 12.60 -6.99
C GLY A 40 -0.50 12.75 -6.87
N ASP A 41 0.07 12.77 -5.66
CA ASP A 41 1.51 12.71 -5.48
C ASP A 41 2.07 11.36 -5.96
N ILE A 42 3.17 11.41 -6.70
CA ILE A 42 4.02 10.27 -7.05
C ILE A 42 5.04 10.13 -5.93
N VAL A 43 5.05 9.00 -5.23
CA VAL A 43 5.99 8.70 -4.14
C VAL A 43 7.17 7.92 -4.70
N PHE A 44 8.39 8.31 -4.32
CA PHE A 44 9.62 7.63 -4.67
C PHE A 44 10.13 6.74 -3.53
N ASN A 45 11.08 5.85 -3.81
CA ASN A 45 11.61 4.89 -2.85
C ASN A 45 12.43 5.51 -1.71
N ASP A 46 12.91 6.75 -1.88
CA ASP A 46 13.50 7.57 -0.81
C ASP A 46 12.45 8.26 0.08
N GLY A 47 11.15 8.06 -0.19
CA GLY A 47 10.02 8.61 0.55
C GLY A 47 9.62 10.04 0.16
N SER A 48 10.42 10.69 -0.68
CA SER A 48 10.06 11.97 -1.26
C SER A 48 8.93 11.83 -2.28
N ALA A 49 8.33 12.95 -2.67
CA ALA A 49 7.23 12.92 -3.62
C ALA A 49 7.18 14.11 -4.58
N THR A 50 6.55 13.90 -5.73
CA THR A 50 6.27 14.95 -6.70
C THR A 50 4.79 14.94 -7.07
N PRO A 51 4.07 16.07 -6.94
CA PRO A 51 2.69 16.16 -7.41
C PRO A 51 2.57 15.89 -8.91
N TYR A 52 1.72 14.95 -9.30
CA TYR A 52 1.43 14.74 -10.71
C TYR A 52 0.75 15.97 -11.33
N LYS A 53 1.22 16.37 -12.52
CA LYS A 53 0.61 17.40 -13.35
C LYS A 53 0.59 16.95 -14.80
N SER A 54 -0.43 17.39 -15.55
CA SER A 54 -0.44 17.21 -16.99
C SER A 54 0.82 17.85 -17.58
N LYS A 55 1.64 17.07 -18.31
CA LYS A 55 2.96 17.43 -18.86
C LYS A 55 4.15 17.38 -17.89
N LEU A 56 3.99 16.82 -16.68
CA LEU A 56 5.14 16.46 -15.85
C LEU A 56 6.08 15.54 -16.64
N LYS A 57 7.38 15.78 -16.53
CA LYS A 57 8.44 14.89 -17.01
C LYS A 57 9.24 14.41 -15.81
N LEU A 58 9.42 13.11 -15.70
CA LEU A 58 10.33 12.50 -14.72
C LEU A 58 11.66 12.18 -15.41
N SER A 59 12.76 12.33 -14.67
CA SER A 59 14.05 11.76 -15.08
C SER A 59 13.99 10.23 -15.09
N ASP A 60 14.92 9.57 -15.78
CA ASP A 60 14.98 8.10 -15.79
C ASP A 60 15.21 7.52 -14.37
N GLU A 61 15.91 8.26 -13.52
CA GLU A 61 16.11 7.93 -12.11
C GLU A 61 14.79 7.99 -11.34
N GLN A 62 14.03 9.09 -11.48
CA GLN A 62 12.73 9.24 -10.85
C GLN A 62 11.73 8.17 -11.31
N LYS A 63 11.72 7.83 -12.61
CA LYS A 63 10.84 6.77 -13.12
C LYS A 63 11.13 5.41 -12.46
N LYS A 64 12.41 5.05 -12.32
CA LYS A 64 12.83 3.80 -11.67
C LYS A 64 12.56 3.79 -10.18
N ALA A 65 12.61 4.95 -9.54
CA ALA A 65 12.38 5.10 -8.11
C ALA A 65 10.91 5.25 -7.72
N ALA A 66 9.99 5.45 -8.68
CA ALA A 66 8.57 5.66 -8.37
C ALA A 66 7.92 4.36 -7.85
N ILE A 67 7.34 4.42 -6.66
CA ILE A 67 6.78 3.23 -5.98
C ILE A 67 5.26 3.26 -5.85
N ALA A 68 4.65 4.45 -5.76
CA ALA A 68 3.22 4.59 -5.54
C ALA A 68 2.64 5.90 -6.08
N VAL A 69 1.31 5.94 -6.25
CA VAL A 69 0.54 7.18 -6.34
C VAL A 69 -0.39 7.29 -5.15
N ILE A 70 -0.40 8.43 -4.46
CA ILE A 70 -1.39 8.71 -3.42
C ILE A 70 -2.76 8.85 -4.07
N PHE A 71 -3.68 7.94 -3.77
CA PHE A 71 -5.05 7.97 -4.30
C PHE A 71 -6.06 8.50 -3.28
N TYR A 72 -5.71 8.53 -2.00
CA TYR A 72 -6.63 8.92 -0.94
C TYR A 72 -5.93 9.61 0.22
N VAL A 73 -6.57 10.67 0.73
CA VAL A 73 -6.26 11.31 2.03
C VAL A 73 -7.60 11.60 2.71
N GLY A 74 -7.82 11.10 3.93
CA GLY A 74 -9.06 11.31 4.68
C GLY A 74 -9.39 10.17 5.67
N THR A 75 -10.63 10.14 6.14
CA THR A 75 -11.09 9.20 7.20
C THR A 75 -12.04 8.10 6.72
N ASP A 76 -12.56 8.17 5.50
CA ASP A 76 -13.53 7.20 4.94
C ASP A 76 -12.98 5.79 4.86
N CYS A 77 -11.66 5.63 4.66
CA CYS A 77 -10.99 4.33 4.58
C CYS A 77 -10.47 3.86 5.95
N SER A 78 -11.06 4.33 7.06
CA SER A 78 -10.70 3.93 8.41
C SER A 78 -11.90 3.32 9.11
N ASP A 79 -11.67 2.16 9.75
CA ASP A 79 -12.67 1.52 10.61
C ASP A 79 -12.97 2.37 11.88
N TYR A 80 -12.01 3.22 12.30
CA TYR A 80 -12.07 4.00 13.54
C TYR A 80 -12.05 5.51 13.32
N GLY A 81 -12.22 5.98 12.08
CA GLY A 81 -12.26 7.40 11.74
C GLY A 81 -10.90 8.12 11.80
N SER A 82 -9.79 7.39 11.89
CA SER A 82 -8.45 7.96 11.78
C SER A 82 -8.18 8.49 10.36
N ASN A 83 -7.43 9.60 10.26
CA ASN A 83 -6.98 10.11 8.97
C ASN A 83 -5.92 9.17 8.38
N ARG A 84 -6.01 8.87 7.09
CA ARG A 84 -5.11 7.95 6.36
C ARG A 84 -4.60 8.60 5.09
N THR A 85 -3.35 8.32 4.73
CA THR A 85 -2.73 8.75 3.47
C THR A 85 -2.36 7.49 2.68
N LEU A 86 -3.17 7.13 1.70
CA LEU A 86 -3.04 5.85 1.01
C LEU A 86 -2.44 5.99 -0.37
N GLY A 87 -1.41 5.20 -0.63
CA GLY A 87 -0.78 5.02 -1.93
C GLY A 87 -1.07 3.65 -2.52
N VAL A 88 -1.28 3.61 -3.83
CA VAL A 88 -1.40 2.35 -4.59
C VAL A 88 -0.08 2.08 -5.31
N GLY A 89 0.37 0.84 -5.25
CA GLY A 89 1.55 0.39 -5.95
C GLY A 89 1.39 0.53 -7.46
N LEU A 90 2.47 0.87 -8.17
CA LEU A 90 2.44 1.05 -9.62
C LEU A 90 2.44 -0.26 -10.43
N ASN A 91 2.64 -1.39 -9.75
CA ASN A 91 2.52 -2.73 -10.32
C ASN A 91 1.32 -3.44 -9.71
N TYR A 92 0.60 -4.19 -10.53
CA TYR A 92 -0.40 -5.14 -10.09
C TYR A 92 0.07 -6.55 -10.44
N SER A 93 -0.64 -7.58 -9.97
CA SER A 93 -0.22 -8.97 -10.14
C SER A 93 0.06 -9.30 -11.62
N PRO A 94 1.18 -9.98 -11.93
CA PRO A 94 1.57 -10.23 -13.33
C PRO A 94 0.59 -11.17 -14.05
N SER A 95 -0.13 -11.98 -13.28
CA SER A 95 -1.20 -12.86 -13.73
C SER A 95 -2.44 -12.68 -12.87
N LYS A 96 -3.56 -13.26 -13.33
CA LYS A 96 -4.77 -13.34 -12.53
C LYS A 96 -4.57 -14.37 -11.41
N LEU A 97 -5.01 -14.03 -10.20
CA LEU A 97 -4.88 -14.81 -8.97
C LEU A 97 -6.28 -15.18 -8.45
N PRO A 98 -6.46 -16.34 -7.81
CA PRO A 98 -7.66 -16.62 -7.04
C PRO A 98 -7.61 -15.83 -5.72
N TYR A 99 -8.79 -15.59 -5.13
CA TYR A 99 -8.88 -14.97 -3.80
C TYR A 99 -8.28 -15.91 -2.75
N CYS A 100 -8.73 -17.17 -2.76
CA CYS A 100 -8.11 -18.29 -2.04
C CYS A 100 -8.16 -19.57 -2.89
N ASP A 101 -7.26 -20.51 -2.62
CA ASP A 101 -7.24 -21.82 -3.29
C ASP A 101 -8.28 -22.77 -2.70
N MET A 102 -8.61 -23.81 -3.46
CA MET A 102 -9.49 -24.88 -3.01
C MET A 102 -8.97 -25.62 -1.78
N LYS A 103 -7.71 -25.49 -1.36
CA LYS A 103 -7.16 -26.09 -0.13
C LYS A 103 -7.10 -25.11 1.05
N ALA A 104 -7.53 -23.87 0.87
CA ALA A 104 -7.60 -22.90 1.96
C ALA A 104 -8.64 -23.32 3.01
N SER A 105 -8.29 -23.16 4.29
CA SER A 105 -9.18 -23.54 5.39
C SER A 105 -10.43 -22.68 5.46
N SER A 106 -10.40 -21.46 4.90
CA SER A 106 -11.51 -20.52 4.86
C SER A 106 -12.42 -20.61 3.63
N ARG A 107 -12.18 -21.52 2.68
CA ARG A 107 -12.75 -21.45 1.31
C ARG A 107 -14.29 -21.42 1.24
N PHE A 108 -14.94 -22.07 2.21
CA PHE A 108 -16.41 -22.16 2.33
C PHE A 108 -16.95 -21.27 3.44
N ASP A 109 -16.08 -20.50 4.10
CA ASP A 109 -16.45 -19.77 5.30
C ASP A 109 -16.80 -18.33 4.98
N SER A 110 -17.98 -17.97 5.45
CA SER A 110 -18.48 -16.61 5.47
C SER A 110 -17.90 -15.93 6.72
N ILE A 111 -16.82 -15.16 6.56
CA ILE A 111 -16.05 -14.55 7.65
C ILE A 111 -16.57 -13.13 7.93
N ASN A 112 -17.41 -13.01 8.95
CA ASN A 112 -18.10 -11.75 9.28
C ASN A 112 -17.20 -10.59 9.71
N THR A 113 -15.99 -10.88 10.19
CA THR A 113 -15.03 -9.86 10.63
C THR A 113 -14.50 -9.00 9.47
N ILE A 114 -14.77 -9.39 8.21
CA ILE A 114 -14.27 -8.71 7.00
C ILE A 114 -15.37 -8.33 5.98
N TYR A 115 -16.64 -8.24 6.37
CA TYR A 115 -17.74 -7.85 5.46
C TYR A 115 -17.83 -6.35 5.17
N ASP A 116 -17.69 -5.54 6.21
CA ASP A 116 -17.94 -4.10 6.15
C ASP A 116 -16.71 -3.28 6.56
N THR A 117 -15.52 -3.88 6.45
CA THR A 117 -14.29 -3.17 6.77
C THR A 117 -14.00 -2.11 5.70
N LYS A 118 -13.67 -0.91 6.17
CA LYS A 118 -13.22 0.22 5.35
C LYS A 118 -11.70 0.22 5.18
N ASN A 119 -11.02 -0.60 5.98
CA ASN A 119 -9.58 -0.76 6.00
C ASN A 119 -9.21 -2.23 5.75
N GLY A 120 -8.53 -2.51 4.64
CA GLY A 120 -8.11 -3.85 4.26
C GLY A 120 -6.87 -4.36 5.00
N SER A 121 -6.13 -3.50 5.71
CA SER A 121 -4.78 -3.84 6.24
C SER A 121 -4.75 -5.02 7.19
N LEU A 122 -5.83 -5.25 7.95
CA LEU A 122 -5.93 -6.34 8.92
C LEU A 122 -6.84 -7.48 8.44
N ASN A 123 -7.37 -7.43 7.22
CA ASN A 123 -8.35 -8.42 6.78
C ASN A 123 -7.77 -9.84 6.69
N LEU A 124 -6.50 -10.00 6.28
CA LEU A 124 -5.84 -11.32 6.27
C LEU A 124 -5.65 -11.86 7.70
N GLU A 125 -5.25 -11.00 8.63
CA GLU A 125 -5.07 -11.36 10.04
C GLU A 125 -6.40 -11.77 10.67
N LYS A 126 -7.48 -11.01 10.39
CA LYS A 126 -8.84 -11.34 10.81
C LYS A 126 -9.35 -12.67 10.25
N ILE A 127 -8.90 -13.10 9.07
CA ILE A 127 -9.17 -14.44 8.56
C ILE A 127 -8.49 -15.48 9.45
N GLY A 128 -7.20 -15.30 9.76
CA GLY A 128 -6.43 -16.21 10.62
C GLY A 128 -7.02 -16.31 12.04
N GLU A 129 -7.35 -15.17 12.65
CA GLU A 129 -8.04 -15.10 13.95
C GLU A 129 -9.38 -15.85 13.92
N TRP A 130 -10.17 -15.66 12.86
CA TRP A 130 -11.44 -16.34 12.69
C TRP A 130 -11.25 -17.86 12.55
N LEU A 131 -10.25 -18.32 11.79
CA LEU A 131 -9.94 -19.75 11.64
C LEU A 131 -9.61 -20.38 12.99
N ILE A 132 -8.75 -19.74 13.78
CA ILE A 132 -8.38 -20.21 15.13
C ILE A 132 -9.60 -20.27 16.05
N ALA A 133 -10.44 -19.23 16.04
CA ALA A 133 -11.64 -19.16 16.86
C ALA A 133 -12.70 -20.22 16.52
N HIS A 134 -12.59 -20.88 15.36
CA HIS A 134 -13.51 -21.93 14.89
C HIS A 134 -12.81 -23.30 14.77
N ASP A 135 -11.74 -23.52 15.54
CA ASP A 135 -10.99 -24.79 15.59
C ASP A 135 -10.44 -25.24 14.22
N LYS A 136 -10.10 -24.28 13.35
CA LYS A 136 -9.45 -24.52 12.05
C LYS A 136 -7.97 -24.16 12.11
N ILE A 137 -7.21 -24.70 11.16
CA ILE A 137 -5.79 -24.37 10.99
C ILE A 137 -5.70 -22.97 10.39
N ASP A 138 -4.96 -22.07 11.06
CA ASP A 138 -4.52 -20.82 10.42
C ASP A 138 -3.49 -21.14 9.34
N ASP A 139 -3.93 -21.06 8.09
CA ASP A 139 -3.11 -21.27 6.91
C ASP A 139 -2.95 -19.99 6.06
N THR A 140 -3.24 -18.83 6.64
CA THR A 140 -3.18 -17.52 5.96
C THR A 140 -1.78 -17.11 5.51
N GLY A 141 -0.75 -17.71 6.09
CA GLY A 141 0.65 -17.54 5.67
C GLY A 141 1.05 -18.32 4.42
N ASP A 142 0.22 -19.24 3.92
CA ASP A 142 0.54 -20.08 2.76
C ASP A 142 0.22 -19.35 1.44
N ALA A 143 1.27 -19.06 0.67
CA ALA A 143 1.20 -18.39 -0.62
C ALA A 143 0.28 -19.08 -1.63
N LEU A 144 0.21 -20.42 -1.58
CA LEU A 144 -0.61 -21.20 -2.49
C LEU A 144 -2.08 -21.15 -2.09
N LYS A 145 -2.39 -20.89 -0.81
CA LYS A 145 -3.76 -20.88 -0.29
C LYS A 145 -4.42 -19.53 -0.34
N TYR A 146 -3.68 -18.44 -0.24
CA TYR A 146 -4.23 -17.07 -0.32
C TYR A 146 -3.45 -16.20 -1.32
N PRO A 147 -3.42 -16.54 -2.63
CA PRO A 147 -2.46 -15.93 -3.56
C PRO A 147 -2.64 -14.41 -3.74
N ALA A 148 -3.89 -13.91 -3.79
CA ALA A 148 -4.15 -12.48 -3.92
C ALA A 148 -3.63 -11.69 -2.69
N PHE A 149 -3.83 -12.22 -1.49
CA PHE A 149 -3.31 -11.64 -0.26
C PHE A 149 -1.79 -11.75 -0.19
N TYR A 150 -1.22 -12.90 -0.56
CA TYR A 150 0.21 -13.12 -0.57
C TYR A 150 0.91 -12.15 -1.52
N PHE A 151 0.38 -11.94 -2.72
CA PHE A 151 0.91 -10.95 -3.67
C PHE A 151 1.00 -9.56 -3.03
N ALA A 152 -0.09 -9.11 -2.40
CA ALA A 152 -0.14 -7.76 -1.84
C ALA A 152 0.75 -7.62 -0.59
N LYS A 153 0.77 -8.63 0.30
CA LYS A 153 1.61 -8.64 1.50
C LYS A 153 3.10 -8.68 1.17
N ASN A 154 3.47 -9.42 0.12
CA ASN A 154 4.85 -9.59 -0.33
C ASN A 154 5.15 -8.76 -1.59
N TYR A 155 4.56 -7.57 -1.69
CA TYR A 155 4.69 -6.71 -2.88
C TYR A 155 6.16 -6.37 -3.22
N SER A 156 7.04 -6.34 -2.21
CA SER A 156 8.49 -6.16 -2.37
C SER A 156 9.20 -7.27 -3.15
N GLU A 157 8.66 -8.50 -3.19
CA GLU A 157 9.18 -9.57 -4.05
C GLU A 157 9.00 -9.24 -5.54
N TYR A 158 7.98 -8.44 -5.87
CA TYR A 158 7.64 -8.05 -7.25
C TYR A 158 8.21 -6.68 -7.64
N VAL A 159 8.59 -5.87 -6.64
CA VAL A 159 9.14 -4.53 -6.80
C VAL A 159 10.40 -4.41 -5.92
N PRO A 160 11.58 -4.85 -6.41
CA PRO A 160 12.76 -5.02 -5.56
C PRO A 160 13.43 -3.70 -5.12
N TYR A 161 12.96 -2.55 -5.62
CA TYR A 161 13.51 -1.22 -5.35
C TYR A 161 12.70 -0.41 -4.34
N LEU A 162 11.84 -1.05 -3.53
CA LEU A 162 11.01 -0.37 -2.52
C LEU A 162 11.81 0.19 -1.32
N GLU A 163 13.03 -0.28 -1.08
CA GLU A 163 13.89 0.17 0.03
C GLU A 163 13.15 0.19 1.39
N ALA A 164 13.02 1.36 2.03
CA ALA A 164 12.34 1.54 3.31
C ALA A 164 10.82 1.24 3.25
N PHE A 165 10.27 1.06 2.04
CA PHE A 165 8.87 0.76 1.79
C PHE A 165 8.63 -0.72 1.49
N SER A 166 9.52 -1.64 1.90
CA SER A 166 9.39 -3.08 1.60
C SER A 166 8.22 -3.79 2.29
N GLU A 167 7.72 -3.25 3.40
CA GLU A 167 6.66 -3.85 4.23
C GLU A 167 5.33 -3.08 4.18
N GLY A 168 4.32 -3.47 4.96
CA GLY A 168 3.09 -2.70 5.15
C GLY A 168 2.16 -2.60 3.94
N TRP A 169 2.42 -3.38 2.89
CA TRP A 169 1.54 -3.51 1.73
C TRP A 169 0.45 -4.54 2.01
N TYR A 170 -0.75 -4.27 1.51
CA TYR A 170 -1.91 -5.16 1.71
C TYR A 170 -2.92 -5.06 0.57
N LEU A 171 -3.80 -6.06 0.51
CA LEU A 171 -4.89 -6.11 -0.46
C LEU A 171 -5.99 -5.13 0.00
N PRO A 172 -6.37 -4.13 -0.83
CA PRO A 172 -7.33 -3.10 -0.44
C PRO A 172 -8.71 -3.68 -0.13
N SER A 173 -9.41 -3.11 0.84
CA SER A 173 -10.84 -3.33 1.06
C SER A 173 -11.69 -2.81 -0.10
N LYS A 174 -12.98 -3.15 -0.10
CA LYS A 174 -13.96 -2.62 -1.05
C LYS A 174 -14.02 -1.08 -1.07
N GLU A 175 -13.98 -0.43 0.10
CA GLU A 175 -14.02 1.03 0.18
C GLU A 175 -12.75 1.65 -0.41
N GLU A 176 -11.58 1.13 -0.05
CA GLU A 176 -10.29 1.59 -0.58
C GLU A 176 -10.20 1.41 -2.10
N MET A 177 -10.62 0.24 -2.60
CA MET A 177 -10.65 -0.06 -4.03
C MET A 177 -11.57 0.89 -4.81
N THR A 178 -12.70 1.29 -4.22
CA THR A 178 -13.59 2.30 -4.82
C THR A 178 -12.90 3.66 -4.93
N LYS A 179 -12.04 4.04 -3.96
CA LYS A 179 -11.23 5.26 -4.07
C LYS A 179 -10.16 5.15 -5.17
N ILE A 180 -9.51 3.99 -5.30
CA ILE A 180 -8.55 3.73 -6.40
C ILE A 180 -9.24 3.93 -7.75
N TYR A 181 -10.43 3.35 -7.95
CA TYR A 181 -11.18 3.51 -9.20
C TYR A 181 -11.47 4.99 -9.53
N LYS A 182 -11.93 5.77 -8.54
CA LYS A 182 -12.17 7.22 -8.70
C LYS A 182 -10.92 8.01 -9.11
N LYS A 183 -9.73 7.47 -8.86
CA LYS A 183 -8.43 8.07 -9.23
C LYS A 183 -7.71 7.32 -10.36
N ARG A 184 -8.35 6.32 -10.98
CA ARG A 184 -7.73 5.45 -12.01
C ARG A 184 -7.07 6.23 -13.14
N LYS A 185 -7.66 7.36 -13.55
CA LYS A 185 -7.10 8.18 -14.62
C LYS A 185 -5.72 8.70 -14.24
N THR A 186 -5.60 9.32 -13.06
CA THR A 186 -4.32 9.84 -12.57
C THR A 186 -3.30 8.73 -12.37
N ILE A 187 -3.71 7.61 -11.78
CA ILE A 187 -2.84 6.45 -11.57
C ILE A 187 -2.32 5.92 -12.91
N ASN A 188 -3.19 5.73 -13.91
CA ASN A 188 -2.81 5.26 -15.23
C ASN A 188 -1.93 6.25 -15.98
N ASP A 189 -2.15 7.56 -15.81
CA ASP A 189 -1.29 8.58 -16.39
C ASP A 189 0.12 8.56 -15.78
N VAL A 190 0.25 8.26 -14.48
CA VAL A 190 1.55 8.06 -13.83
C VAL A 190 2.21 6.76 -14.25
N CYS A 191 1.48 5.63 -14.32
CA CYS A 191 2.04 4.37 -14.83
C CYS A 191 2.64 4.56 -16.22
N LYS A 192 1.95 5.26 -17.13
CA LYS A 192 2.48 5.60 -18.46
C LYS A 192 3.73 6.49 -18.38
N LEU A 193 3.75 7.46 -17.48
CA LEU A 193 4.91 8.34 -17.27
C LEU A 193 6.15 7.57 -16.80
N CYS A 194 5.96 6.49 -16.04
CA CYS A 194 7.01 5.62 -15.54
C CYS A 194 7.29 4.40 -16.43
N ASP A 195 6.69 4.32 -17.62
CA ASP A 195 6.83 3.17 -18.54
C ASP A 195 6.36 1.83 -17.92
N LEU A 196 5.37 1.89 -17.02
CA LEU A 196 4.78 0.76 -16.29
C LEU A 196 3.39 0.36 -16.83
N PRO A 197 2.95 -0.89 -16.56
CA PRO A 197 1.59 -1.33 -16.88
C PRO A 197 0.53 -0.44 -16.22
N VAL A 198 -0.48 -0.05 -17.00
CA VAL A 198 -1.65 0.66 -16.48
C VAL A 198 -2.64 -0.29 -15.83
N LEU A 199 -3.41 0.18 -14.85
CA LEU A 199 -4.60 -0.54 -14.37
C LEU A 199 -5.58 -0.68 -15.54
N LYS A 200 -5.59 -1.88 -16.14
CA LYS A 200 -6.44 -2.21 -17.29
C LYS A 200 -7.91 -2.16 -16.87
N ASP A 201 -8.80 -2.13 -17.86
CA ASP A 201 -10.24 -2.36 -17.63
C ASP A 201 -10.48 -3.86 -17.35
N VAL A 202 -9.94 -4.34 -16.22
CA VAL A 202 -10.02 -5.72 -15.71
C VAL A 202 -10.45 -5.71 -14.25
N GLY A 203 -10.95 -6.84 -13.76
CA GLY A 203 -11.34 -6.98 -12.36
C GLY A 203 -10.13 -7.00 -11.42
N PHE A 204 -10.34 -6.48 -10.20
CA PHE A 204 -9.37 -6.54 -9.11
C PHE A 204 -10.01 -7.06 -7.84
N TRP A 205 -9.35 -8.00 -7.16
CA TRP A 205 -9.80 -8.47 -5.86
C TRP A 205 -9.73 -7.35 -4.84
N THR A 206 -10.72 -7.32 -3.96
CA THR A 206 -10.63 -6.61 -2.69
C THR A 206 -10.36 -7.63 -1.59
N SER A 207 -10.00 -7.20 -0.38
CA SER A 207 -9.88 -8.05 0.80
C SER A 207 -11.19 -8.21 1.58
N THR A 208 -12.30 -7.67 1.07
CA THR A 208 -13.61 -7.69 1.72
C THR A 208 -14.41 -8.89 1.22
N GLN A 209 -14.92 -9.74 2.13
CA GLN A 209 -15.88 -10.78 1.76
C GLN A 209 -17.29 -10.21 1.64
N SER A 210 -18.14 -10.82 0.82
CA SER A 210 -19.58 -10.57 0.89
C SER A 210 -20.26 -11.56 1.81
N TYR A 211 -21.27 -11.08 2.54
CA TYR A 211 -22.13 -11.93 3.34
C TYR A 211 -22.96 -12.84 2.44
N ASN A 212 -23.01 -14.14 2.77
CA ASN A 212 -23.90 -15.07 2.11
C ASN A 212 -24.79 -15.77 3.14
N GLU A 213 -26.06 -15.37 3.23
CA GLU A 213 -27.08 -16.01 4.09
C GLU A 213 -27.33 -17.48 3.71
N LYS A 214 -27.06 -17.83 2.44
CA LYS A 214 -27.32 -19.16 1.89
C LYS A 214 -26.02 -19.92 1.80
N VAL A 215 -25.56 -20.43 2.95
CA VAL A 215 -24.61 -21.56 2.98
C VAL A 215 -25.36 -22.80 2.50
N VAL A 216 -25.65 -22.85 1.20
CA VAL A 216 -25.98 -24.10 0.54
C VAL A 216 -24.68 -24.87 0.50
N LEU A 217 -24.67 -26.06 1.11
CA LEU A 217 -23.54 -26.99 1.10
C LEU A 217 -22.92 -27.00 -0.31
N ASP A 218 -21.60 -26.75 -0.40
CA ASP A 218 -20.77 -26.69 -1.61
C ASP A 218 -20.73 -25.38 -2.43
N ILE A 219 -21.19 -24.23 -1.94
CA ILE A 219 -20.91 -22.93 -2.59
C ILE A 219 -19.76 -22.22 -1.84
N SER A 220 -18.76 -21.72 -2.58
CA SER A 220 -17.70 -20.86 -2.02
C SER A 220 -18.28 -19.68 -1.26
N ALA A 221 -17.53 -19.17 -0.29
CA ALA A 221 -17.76 -17.80 0.16
C ALA A 221 -17.63 -16.81 -1.02
N ASN A 222 -18.24 -15.64 -0.93
CA ASN A 222 -18.05 -14.59 -1.93
C ASN A 222 -17.04 -13.55 -1.43
N ALA A 223 -16.25 -13.01 -2.35
CA ALA A 223 -15.48 -11.81 -2.12
C ALA A 223 -15.88 -10.71 -3.10
N PHE A 224 -15.68 -9.46 -2.69
CA PHE A 224 -15.88 -8.34 -3.58
C PHE A 224 -14.71 -8.21 -4.54
N MET A 225 -15.04 -7.99 -5.80
CA MET A 225 -14.11 -7.65 -6.87
C MET A 225 -14.58 -6.34 -7.49
N LEU A 226 -13.66 -5.41 -7.73
CA LEU A 226 -13.94 -4.21 -8.51
C LEU A 226 -14.29 -4.57 -9.94
N ASN A 227 -15.45 -4.14 -10.41
CA ASN A 227 -15.82 -4.16 -11.82
C ASN A 227 -15.16 -2.96 -12.53
N PRO A 228 -14.33 -3.19 -13.55
CA PRO A 228 -13.62 -2.12 -14.24
C PRO A 228 -14.51 -1.19 -15.06
N VAL A 229 -15.71 -1.64 -15.43
CA VAL A 229 -16.60 -0.90 -16.34
C VAL A 229 -17.22 0.29 -15.61
N ASP A 230 -17.77 0.03 -14.43
CA ASP A 230 -18.61 0.98 -13.70
C ASP A 230 -18.02 1.40 -12.34
N GLY A 231 -16.97 0.73 -11.89
CA GLY A 231 -16.32 1.00 -10.61
C GLY A 231 -17.08 0.48 -9.40
N TYR A 232 -18.16 -0.28 -9.60
CA TYR A 232 -18.87 -0.95 -8.52
C TYR A 232 -18.14 -2.24 -8.16
N CYS A 233 -18.19 -2.61 -6.89
CA CYS A 233 -17.68 -3.91 -6.46
C CYS A 233 -18.80 -4.95 -6.53
N SER A 234 -18.63 -5.92 -7.42
CA SER A 234 -19.51 -7.08 -7.58
C SER A 234 -19.00 -8.25 -6.76
N GLU A 235 -19.89 -9.14 -6.37
CA GLU A 235 -19.54 -10.37 -5.68
C GLU A 235 -19.06 -11.43 -6.67
N LEU A 236 -18.04 -12.18 -6.26
CA LEU A 236 -17.51 -13.31 -7.01
C LEU A 236 -17.09 -14.40 -6.03
N GLY A 237 -17.44 -15.65 -6.34
CA GLY A 237 -17.09 -16.79 -5.49
C GLY A 237 -15.58 -16.97 -5.36
N VAL A 238 -15.10 -17.24 -4.14
CA VAL A 238 -13.67 -17.26 -3.81
C VAL A 238 -12.91 -18.50 -4.30
N ASP A 239 -13.59 -19.65 -4.51
CA ASP A 239 -12.93 -20.97 -4.64
C ASP A 239 -13.01 -21.65 -6.02
N LYS A 240 -13.81 -21.14 -6.97
CA LYS A 240 -14.17 -21.88 -8.19
C LYS A 240 -13.85 -21.10 -9.44
N ASN A 241 -12.62 -21.27 -9.93
CA ASN A 241 -12.17 -20.81 -11.26
C ASN A 241 -12.20 -19.29 -11.49
N ASN A 242 -12.44 -18.51 -10.45
CA ASN A 242 -12.49 -17.06 -10.54
C ASN A 242 -11.09 -16.51 -10.30
N PHE A 243 -10.45 -16.11 -11.39
CA PHE A 243 -9.14 -15.47 -11.37
C PHE A 243 -9.30 -14.01 -11.77
N THR A 244 -8.78 -13.11 -10.96
CA THR A 244 -8.77 -11.68 -11.24
C THR A 244 -7.43 -11.08 -10.81
N TYR A 245 -7.16 -9.81 -11.09
CA TYR A 245 -5.89 -9.20 -10.69
C TYR A 245 -5.90 -8.78 -9.22
N ALA A 246 -4.72 -8.59 -8.64
CA ALA A 246 -4.56 -7.97 -7.33
C ALA A 246 -3.67 -6.74 -7.45
N CYS A 247 -4.02 -5.66 -6.76
CA CYS A 247 -3.12 -4.53 -6.53
C CYS A 247 -2.78 -4.46 -5.04
N ALA A 248 -1.67 -3.81 -4.73
CA ALA A 248 -1.23 -3.59 -3.36
C ALA A 248 -1.39 -2.11 -3.02
N ILE A 249 -1.83 -1.82 -1.80
CA ILE A 249 -1.83 -0.46 -1.23
C ILE A 249 -1.07 -0.42 0.08
N ARG A 250 -0.65 0.78 0.47
CA ARG A 250 0.08 1.05 1.71
C ARG A 250 -0.34 2.42 2.30
N ASP A 251 -0.25 2.53 3.62
CA ASP A 251 -0.36 3.80 4.35
C ASP A 251 1.00 4.54 4.37
N PHE A 252 0.96 5.86 4.11
CA PHE A 252 2.10 6.78 3.99
C PHE A 252 2.02 7.93 5.01
N ASN A 253 1.16 7.80 6.03
CA ASN A 253 1.18 8.67 7.20
C ASN A 253 2.48 8.54 8.01
#